data_AF-A0A373M119-F1
#
_entry.id   AF-A0A373M119-F1
#
_cell.length_a   1.000
_cell.length_b   1.000
_cell.length_c   1.000
_cell.angle_alpha   90.00
_cell.angle_beta   90.00
_cell.angle_gamma   90.00
#
_symmetry.space_group_name_H-M   'P 1'
#
loop_
_entity.id
_entity.type
_entity.pdbx_description
1 polymer ?
#
loop_
_entity_poly.entity_id
_entity_poly.type
_entity_poly.pdbx_seq_one_letter_code
_entity_poly.pdbx_strand_id
1 'polypeptide(L)'
;MEMIQGQLMYVAASFVEGVFLMFLYDFIRAFRMKVKHGRVWILIEDWLFWLLAAFFVFPMIFTLNHGLIRSFFVIALTLGVFLYRTLVKTHVQRVIYEFFRLIFRPYVWIFKKIKGIQKKHLKS
;
A
#
# COMPACT_ATOMS: atom_id res chain seq x y z
N MET A 1 13.18 -34.86 0.96
CA MET A 1 13.33 -33.64 1.78
C MET A 1 13.02 -32.36 1.00
N GLU A 2 13.35 -32.28 -0.30
CA GLU A 2 13.15 -31.07 -1.12
C GLU A 2 11.67 -30.62 -1.26
N MET A 3 10.72 -31.56 -1.31
CA MET A 3 9.29 -31.22 -1.40
C MET A 3 8.74 -30.50 -0.16
N ILE A 4 9.26 -30.81 1.04
CA ILE A 4 8.82 -30.16 2.29
C ILE A 4 9.43 -28.75 2.38
N GLN A 5 10.69 -28.60 1.96
CA GLN A 5 11.37 -27.31 1.93
C GLN A 5 10.70 -26.33 0.94
N GLY A 6 10.32 -26.78 -0.26
CA GLY A 6 9.61 -25.95 -1.22
C GLY A 6 8.24 -25.47 -0.72
N GLN A 7 7.50 -26.31 -0.01
CA GLN A 7 6.23 -25.93 0.60
C GLN A 7 6.41 -24.92 1.73
N LEU A 8 7.45 -25.09 2.56
CA LEU A 8 7.76 -24.16 3.64
C LEU A 8 8.17 -22.79 3.08
N MET A 9 9.00 -22.77 2.03
CA MET A 9 9.38 -21.55 1.32
C MET A 9 8.17 -20.84 0.72
N TYR A 10 7.25 -21.60 0.13
CA TYR A 10 6.00 -21.03 -0.39
C TYR A 10 5.16 -20.37 0.69
N VAL A 11 5.00 -21.03 1.85
CA VAL A 11 4.26 -20.47 2.99
C VAL A 11 4.95 -19.22 3.53
N ALA A 12 6.27 -19.24 3.70
CA ALA A 12 7.05 -18.10 4.16
C ALA A 12 6.95 -16.91 3.18
N ALA A 13 7.10 -17.17 1.87
CA ALA A 13 6.93 -16.16 0.85
C ALA A 13 5.49 -15.60 0.84
N SER A 14 4.47 -16.44 1.02
CA SER A 14 3.06 -16.01 1.06
C SER A 14 2.82 -15.03 2.22
N PHE A 15 3.44 -15.34 3.36
CA PHE A 15 3.38 -14.51 4.54
C PHE A 15 4.06 -13.16 4.32
N VAL A 16 5.27 -13.15 3.75
CA VAL A 16 6.01 -11.93 3.43
C VAL A 16 5.24 -11.07 2.43
N GLU A 17 4.65 -11.68 1.39
CA GLU A 17 3.78 -10.97 0.44
C GLU A 17 2.58 -10.33 1.15
N GLY A 18 1.93 -11.02 2.09
CA GLY A 18 0.85 -10.44 2.90
C GLY A 18 1.29 -9.21 3.73
N VAL A 19 2.47 -9.28 4.33
CA VAL A 19 3.08 -8.14 5.04
C VAL A 19 3.36 -6.99 4.06
N PHE A 20 3.94 -7.27 2.90
CA PHE A 20 4.30 -6.28 1.88
C PHE A 20 3.08 -5.61 1.24
N LEU A 21 2.02 -6.36 0.94
CA LEU A 21 0.75 -5.82 0.45
C LEU A 21 0.12 -4.86 1.44
N MET A 22 0.14 -5.19 2.73
CA MET A 22 -0.40 -4.30 3.76
C MET A 22 0.44 -3.03 3.91
N PHE A 23 1.76 -3.14 3.75
CA PHE A 23 2.66 -1.99 3.66
C PHE A 23 2.32 -1.08 2.46
N LEU A 24 2.14 -1.64 1.26
CA LEU A 24 1.69 -0.89 0.08
C LEU A 24 0.33 -0.22 0.29
N TYR A 25 -0.61 -0.93 0.93
CA TYR A 25 -1.94 -0.42 1.25
C TYR A 25 -1.89 0.81 2.18
N ASP A 26 -0.96 0.86 3.13
CA ASP A 26 -0.79 2.02 4.02
C ASP A 26 -0.42 3.31 3.25
N PHE A 27 0.28 3.24 2.10
CA PHE A 27 0.55 4.42 1.27
C PHE A 27 -0.73 4.98 0.65
N ILE A 28 -1.60 4.11 0.12
CA ILE A 28 -2.89 4.51 -0.45
C ILE A 28 -3.77 5.09 0.65
N ARG A 29 -3.79 4.46 1.82
CA ARG A 29 -4.51 4.97 2.99
C ARG A 29 -4.01 6.36 3.37
N ALA A 30 -2.69 6.57 3.47
CA ALA A 30 -2.09 7.86 3.78
C ALA A 30 -2.46 8.94 2.75
N PHE A 31 -2.48 8.57 1.46
CA PHE A 31 -2.90 9.45 0.37
C PHE A 31 -4.39 9.85 0.48
N ARG A 32 -5.28 8.89 0.76
CA ARG A 32 -6.73 9.13 1.00
C ARG A 32 -7.00 10.09 2.14
N MET A 33 -6.19 10.07 3.19
CA MET A 33 -6.39 10.97 4.33
C MET A 33 -5.94 12.40 4.06
N LYS A 34 -5.06 12.62 3.07
CA LYS A 34 -4.57 13.96 2.71
C LYS A 34 -5.41 14.64 1.67
N VAL A 35 -5.93 13.91 0.69
CA VAL A 35 -6.73 14.46 -0.40
C VAL A 35 -8.17 13.99 -0.25
N LYS A 36 -9.11 14.94 -0.23
CA LYS A 36 -10.54 14.62 -0.23
C LYS A 36 -10.90 14.04 -1.61
N HIS A 37 -10.84 12.73 -1.75
CA HIS A 37 -11.22 12.03 -2.96
C HIS A 37 -12.73 11.88 -3.05
N GLY A 38 -13.29 12.16 -4.23
CA GLY A 38 -14.66 11.78 -4.59
C GLY A 38 -14.76 10.27 -4.83
N ARG A 39 -15.99 9.74 -4.91
CA ARG A 39 -16.27 8.30 -5.07
C ARG A 39 -15.52 7.65 -6.25
N VAL A 40 -15.38 8.37 -7.37
CA VAL A 40 -14.67 7.89 -8.58
C VAL A 40 -13.17 7.68 -8.31
N TRP A 41 -12.54 8.57 -7.56
CA TRP A 41 -11.11 8.47 -7.27
C TRP A 41 -10.79 7.31 -6.33
N ILE A 42 -11.64 7.06 -5.33
CA ILE A 42 -11.52 5.89 -4.45
C ILE A 42 -11.57 4.60 -5.28
N LEU A 43 -12.47 4.53 -6.25
CA LEU A 43 -12.58 3.38 -7.15
C LEU A 43 -11.30 3.18 -7.96
N ILE A 44 -10.75 4.24 -8.56
CA ILE A 44 -9.50 4.17 -9.34
C ILE A 44 -8.35 3.68 -8.47
N GLU A 45 -8.21 4.21 -7.26
CA GLU A 45 -7.17 3.78 -6.32
C GLU A 45 -7.31 2.31 -5.91
N ASP A 46 -8.53 1.85 -5.65
CA ASP A 46 -8.78 0.44 -5.33
C ASP A 46 -8.41 -0.46 -6.53
N TRP A 47 -8.81 -0.07 -7.74
CA TRP A 47 -8.44 -0.79 -8.97
C TRP A 47 -6.92 -0.87 -9.16
N LEU A 48 -6.22 0.25 -8.97
CA LEU A 48 -4.75 0.29 -9.05
C LEU A 48 -4.11 -0.59 -7.97
N PHE A 49 -4.65 -0.58 -6.75
CA PHE A 49 -4.18 -1.46 -5.67
C PHE A 49 -4.32 -2.93 -6.05
N TRP A 50 -5.49 -3.35 -6.57
CA TRP A 50 -5.72 -4.73 -6.97
C TRP A 50 -4.81 -5.15 -8.13
N LEU A 51 -4.55 -4.26 -9.09
CA LEU A 51 -3.61 -4.52 -10.19
C LEU A 51 -2.17 -4.70 -9.66
N LEU A 52 -1.72 -3.83 -8.75
CA LEU A 52 -0.42 -3.97 -8.11
C LEU A 52 -0.34 -5.25 -7.28
N ALA A 53 -1.37 -5.55 -6.49
CA ALA A 53 -1.43 -6.76 -5.69
C ALA A 53 -1.34 -8.01 -6.56
N ALA A 54 -2.07 -8.06 -7.68
CA ALA A 54 -1.97 -9.15 -8.64
C ALA A 54 -0.57 -9.24 -9.26
N PHE A 55 0.04 -8.10 -9.60
CA PHE A 55 1.40 -8.05 -10.16
C PHE A 55 2.46 -8.64 -9.22
N PHE A 56 2.34 -8.46 -7.90
CA PHE A 56 3.28 -9.04 -6.93
C PHE A 56 2.94 -10.50 -6.56
N VAL A 57 1.66 -10.78 -6.34
CA VAL A 57 1.21 -12.09 -5.87
C VAL A 57 1.28 -13.16 -6.96
N PHE A 58 0.95 -12.82 -8.22
CA PHE A 58 0.87 -13.83 -9.28
C PHE A 58 2.23 -14.44 -9.63
N PRO A 59 3.32 -13.68 -9.85
CA PRO A 59 4.63 -14.26 -10.12
C PRO A 59 5.07 -15.25 -9.03
N MET A 60 4.79 -14.93 -7.77
CA MET A 60 5.08 -15.79 -6.64
C MET A 60 4.28 -17.11 -6.71
N ILE A 61 2.97 -17.07 -7.01
CA ILE A 61 2.13 -18.28 -7.16
C ILE A 61 2.59 -19.13 -8.35
N PHE A 62 2.94 -18.51 -9.48
CA PHE A 62 3.39 -19.21 -10.68
C PHE A 62 4.76 -19.87 -10.51
N THR A 63 5.70 -19.19 -9.85
CA THR A 63 7.09 -19.69 -9.68
C THR A 63 7.20 -20.78 -8.62
N LEU A 64 6.51 -20.63 -7.49
CA LEU A 64 6.68 -21.52 -6.34
C LEU A 64 5.65 -22.66 -6.27
N ASN A 65 4.52 -22.55 -6.99
CA ASN A 65 3.46 -23.55 -6.95
C ASN A 65 2.88 -23.92 -8.32
N HIS A 66 3.57 -23.56 -9.41
CA HIS A 66 3.11 -23.81 -10.79
C HIS A 66 1.69 -23.28 -11.06
N GLY A 67 1.28 -22.21 -10.37
CA GLY A 67 -0.06 -21.62 -10.55
C GLY A 67 -1.16 -22.22 -9.67
N LEU A 68 -0.87 -23.23 -8.83
CA LEU A 68 -1.86 -23.82 -7.94
C LEU A 68 -2.06 -22.99 -6.66
N ILE A 69 -3.24 -22.37 -6.54
CA ILE A 69 -3.65 -21.63 -5.34
C ILE A 69 -4.02 -22.65 -4.25
N ARG A 70 -3.16 -22.79 -3.22
CA ARG A 70 -3.41 -23.65 -2.06
C ARG A 70 -4.04 -22.88 -0.91
N SER A 71 -4.84 -23.56 -0.08
CA SER A 71 -5.46 -22.98 1.11
C SER A 71 -4.43 -22.38 2.09
N PHE A 72 -3.27 -23.03 2.25
CA PHE A 72 -2.18 -22.55 3.11
C PHE A 72 -1.62 -21.19 2.67
N PHE A 73 -1.66 -20.86 1.36
CA PHE A 73 -1.26 -19.53 0.86
C PHE A 73 -2.18 -18.45 1.42
N VAL A 74 -3.50 -18.66 1.33
CA VAL A 74 -4.49 -17.69 1.81
C VAL A 74 -4.33 -17.47 3.31
N ILE A 75 -4.13 -18.55 4.07
CA ILE A 75 -3.90 -18.48 5.52
C ILE A 75 -2.61 -17.71 5.82
N ALA A 76 -1.49 -18.05 5.18
CA ALA A 76 -0.20 -17.39 5.42
C ALA A 76 -0.21 -15.90 5.03
N LEU A 77 -0.80 -15.56 3.88
CA LEU A 77 -0.97 -14.19 3.43
C LEU A 77 -1.84 -13.40 4.41
N THR A 78 -2.97 -13.95 4.84
CA THR A 78 -3.86 -13.30 5.82
C THR A 78 -3.17 -13.10 7.17
N LEU A 79 -2.37 -14.07 7.62
CA LEU A 79 -1.56 -13.94 8.83
C LEU A 79 -0.51 -12.84 8.68
N GLY A 80 0.14 -12.71 7.53
CA GLY A 80 1.08 -11.62 7.25
C GLY A 80 0.42 -10.25 7.35
N VAL A 81 -0.74 -10.08 6.71
CA VAL A 81 -1.56 -8.86 6.81
C VAL A 81 -1.93 -8.57 8.26
N PHE A 82 -2.40 -9.58 9.01
CA PHE A 82 -2.81 -9.43 10.40
C PHE A 82 -1.63 -9.06 11.31
N LEU A 83 -0.48 -9.71 11.15
CA LEU A 83 0.72 -9.42 11.94
C LEU A 83 1.19 -7.99 11.66
N TYR A 84 1.31 -7.60 10.38
CA TYR A 84 1.67 -6.24 10.00
C TYR A 84 0.70 -5.25 10.66
N ARG A 85 -0.61 -5.44 10.49
CA ARG A 85 -1.62 -4.51 11.04
C ARG A 85 -1.50 -4.35 12.55
N THR A 86 -1.14 -5.41 13.28
CA THR A 86 -1.01 -5.39 14.73
C THR A 86 0.28 -4.71 15.17
N LEU A 87 1.40 -5.03 14.52
CA LEU A 87 2.73 -4.50 14.83
C LEU A 87 2.88 -3.01 14.44
N VAL A 88 2.21 -2.62 13.36
CA VAL A 88 2.44 -1.34 12.67
C VAL A 88 1.48 -0.23 13.11
N LYS A 89 0.55 -0.50 14.03
CA LYS A 89 -0.49 0.45 14.47
C LYS A 89 -0.02 1.89 14.74
N THR A 90 1.21 2.09 15.22
CA THR A 90 1.69 3.43 15.63
C THR A 90 3.01 3.87 15.01
N HIS A 91 3.97 2.98 14.76
CA HIS A 91 5.32 3.40 14.36
C HIS A 91 5.44 3.69 12.86
N VAL A 92 5.20 2.69 11.99
CA VAL A 92 5.37 2.90 10.54
C VAL A 92 4.34 3.87 10.01
N GLN A 93 3.09 3.83 10.52
CA GLN A 93 2.09 4.82 10.12
C GLN A 93 2.58 6.25 10.39
N ARG A 94 3.14 6.53 11.58
CA ARG A 94 3.70 7.84 11.90
C ARG A 94 4.84 8.22 10.95
N VAL A 95 5.76 7.31 10.68
CA VAL A 95 6.88 7.55 9.73
C VAL A 95 6.35 7.86 8.33
N ILE A 96 5.39 7.07 7.83
CA ILE A 96 4.73 7.30 6.54
C ILE A 96 4.06 8.68 6.54
N TYR A 97 3.29 9.04 7.57
CA TYR A 97 2.67 10.36 7.64
C TYR A 97 3.66 11.52 7.66
N GLU A 98 4.77 11.39 8.39
CA GLU A 98 5.81 12.42 8.42
C GLU A 98 6.51 12.51 7.06
N PHE A 99 6.80 11.38 6.42
CA PHE A 99 7.34 11.33 5.06
C PHE A 99 6.41 12.02 4.06
N PHE A 100 5.13 11.65 4.05
CA PHE A 100 4.11 12.30 3.23
C PHE A 100 3.97 13.80 3.59
N ARG A 101 4.01 14.18 4.87
CA ARG A 101 3.96 15.59 5.27
C ARG A 101 5.16 16.35 4.69
N LEU A 102 6.35 15.78 4.72
CA LEU A 102 7.57 16.43 4.22
C LEU A 102 7.50 16.64 2.70
N ILE A 103 7.03 15.64 1.95
CA ILE A 103 6.85 15.74 0.49
C ILE A 103 5.76 16.76 0.12
N PHE A 104 4.61 16.77 0.81
CA PHE A 104 3.48 17.63 0.46
C PHE A 104 3.57 19.05 1.05
N ARG A 105 4.48 19.31 2.00
CA ARG A 105 4.76 20.65 2.54
C ARG A 105 5.09 21.70 1.47
N PRO A 106 6.06 21.48 0.56
CA PRO A 106 6.36 22.43 -0.50
C PRO A 106 5.16 22.63 -1.44
N TYR A 107 4.44 21.55 -1.77
CA TYR A 107 3.25 21.62 -2.64
C TYR A 107 2.17 22.56 -2.07
N VAL A 108 1.81 22.42 -0.78
CA VAL A 108 0.81 23.27 -0.14
C VAL A 108 1.30 24.72 -0.02
N TRP A 109 2.59 24.95 0.25
CA TRP A 109 3.16 26.29 0.33
C TRP A 109 3.11 27.01 -1.03
N ILE A 110 3.49 26.33 -2.11
CA ILE A 110 3.41 26.83 -3.48
C ILE A 110 1.95 27.19 -3.82
N PHE A 111 1.01 26.28 -3.55
CA PHE A 111 -0.41 26.51 -3.87
C PHE A 111 -0.99 27.70 -3.09
N LYS A 112 -0.63 27.87 -1.81
CA LYS A 112 -1.00 29.04 -1.02
C LYS A 112 -0.40 30.33 -1.58
N LYS A 113 0.85 30.29 -2.04
CA LYS A 113 1.52 31.44 -2.66
C LYS A 113 0.81 31.86 -3.95
N ILE A 114 0.43 30.92 -4.80
CA ILE A 114 -0.32 31.17 -6.04
C ILE A 114 -1.70 31.80 -5.75
N LYS A 115 -2.47 31.23 -4.81
CA LYS A 115 -3.76 31.82 -4.41
C LYS A 115 -3.61 33.21 -3.77
N GLY A 116 -2.54 33.45 -3.01
CA GLY A 116 -2.23 34.75 -2.44
C GLY A 116 -1.94 35.82 -3.50
N ILE A 117 -1.25 35.44 -4.59
CA ILE A 117 -0.97 36.33 -5.73
C ILE A 117 -2.26 36.67 -6.50
N GLN A 118 -3.12 35.68 -6.77
CA GLN A 118 -4.41 35.93 -7.44
C GLN A 118 -5.34 36.86 -6.64
N LYS A 119 -5.38 36.71 -5.31
CA LYS A 119 -6.21 37.57 -4.44
C LYS A 119 -5.71 39.02 -4.37
N LYS A 120 -4.42 39.25 -4.65
CA LYS A 120 -3.80 40.59 -4.70
C LYS A 120 -4.10 41.29 -6.03
N HIS A 121 -4.16 40.54 -7.13
CA HIS A 121 -4.54 41.08 -8.45
C HIS A 121 -6.02 41.42 -8.57
N LEU A 122 -6.93 40.72 -7.87
CA LEU A 122 -8.37 41.01 -7.90
C LEU A 122 -8.80 42.24 -7.07
N LYS A 123 -7.88 42.85 -6.31
CA LYS A 123 -8.12 44.01 -5.44
C LYS A 123 -7.41 45.28 -5.88
N SER A 124 -6.67 45.23 -7.00
CA SER A 124 -6.10 46.38 -7.71
C SER A 124 -6.99 46.76 -8.87
#